data_AF-A0A7X5WY40-F1
#
_entry.id   AF-A0A7X5WY40-F1
#
_cell.length_a   1.000
_cell.length_b   1.000
_cell.length_c   1.000
_cell.angle_alpha   90.00
_cell.angle_beta   90.00
_cell.angle_gamma   90.00
#
_symmetry.space_group_name_H-M   'P 1'
#
loop_
_entity.id
_entity.type
_entity.pdbx_description
1 polymer ?
#
loop_
_entity_poly.entity_id
_entity_poly.type
_entity_poly.pdbx_seq_one_letter_code
_entity_poly.pdbx_strand_id
1 'polypeptide(L)' 'MSGLDGEERRAQWERWRVAAERVQAAITEHAASAGLSRFEVERAVKKAVRHPEDSSAT' A
#
# COMPACT_ATOMS: atom_id res chain seq x y z
N MET A 1 8.49 11.53 20.50
CA MET A 1 8.46 12.23 19.19
C MET A 1 9.70 11.79 18.45
N SER A 2 9.55 11.04 17.35
CA SER A 2 10.67 10.50 16.58
C SER A 2 11.64 11.63 16.23
N GLY A 3 12.84 11.57 16.82
CA GLY A 3 13.90 12.57 16.70
C GLY A 3 14.57 12.47 15.34
N LEU A 4 13.82 12.74 14.28
CA LEU A 4 14.30 12.79 12.91
C LEU A 4 14.20 14.26 12.51
N ASP A 5 15.34 14.86 12.19
CA ASP A 5 15.43 16.26 11.80
C ASP A 5 14.58 16.55 10.55
N GLY A 6 14.50 17.83 10.16
CA GLY A 6 13.66 18.26 9.05
C GLY A 6 13.97 17.55 7.72
N GLU A 7 15.23 17.23 7.45
CA GLU A 7 15.65 16.57 6.21
C GLU A 7 15.39 15.07 6.27
N GLU A 8 15.73 14.42 7.38
CA GLU A 8 15.51 12.98 7.54
C GLU A 8 14.03 12.62 7.52
N ARG A 9 13.19 13.48 8.09
CA ARG A 9 11.72 13.35 8.02
C ARG A 9 11.21 13.54 6.59
N ARG A 10 11.73 14.53 5.84
CA ARG A 10 11.39 14.72 4.42
C ARG A 10 11.78 13.51 3.58
N ALA A 11 13.00 13.00 3.76
CA ALA A 11 13.50 11.85 3.02
C ALA A 11 12.67 10.58 3.30
N GLN A 12 12.23 10.37 4.54
CA GLN A 12 11.33 9.26 4.87
C GLN A 12 9.94 9.43 4.26
N TRP A 13 9.39 10.64 4.32
CA TRP A 13 8.10 10.93 3.71
C TRP A 13 8.12 10.74 2.19
N GLU A 14 9.21 11.16 1.53
CA GLU A 14 9.43 10.95 0.09
C GLU A 14 9.43 9.45 -0.26
N ARG A 15 10.21 8.65 0.49
CA ARG A 15 10.25 7.19 0.29
C ARG A 15 8.88 6.55 0.48
N TRP A 16 8.15 6.98 1.51
CA TRP A 16 6.79 6.50 1.76
C TRP A 16 5.83 6.89 0.63
N ARG A 17 5.87 8.14 0.15
CA ARG A 17 5.00 8.62 -0.93
C ARG A 17 5.24 7.84 -2.23
N VAL A 18 6.49 7.68 -2.64
CA VAL A 18 6.85 6.94 -3.86
C VAL A 18 6.38 5.48 -3.77
N ALA A 19 6.54 4.84 -2.61
CA ALA A 19 6.02 3.48 -2.41
C ALA A 19 4.49 3.43 -2.50
N ALA A 20 3.79 4.39 -1.87
CA ALA A 20 2.33 4.48 -1.90
C ALA A 20 1.80 4.69 -3.32
N GLU A 21 2.43 5.56 -4.12
CA GLU A 21 2.09 5.79 -5.53
C GLU A 21 2.21 4.51 -6.36
N ARG A 22 3.32 3.77 -6.21
CA ARG A 22 3.54 2.51 -6.92
C ARG A 22 2.49 1.46 -6.58
N VAL A 23 2.17 1.31 -5.30
CA VAL A 23 1.14 0.36 -4.85
C VAL A 23 -0.23 0.75 -5.38
N GLN A 24 -0.60 2.03 -5.33
CA GLN A 24 -1.90 2.48 -5.83
C GLN A 24 -2.05 2.32 -7.34
N ALA A 25 -0.97 2.55 -8.10
CA ALA A 25 -0.93 2.31 -9.54
C ALA A 25 -1.16 0.82 -9.85
N ALA A 26 -0.43 -0.09 -9.17
CA ALA A 26 -0.59 -1.53 -9.37
C ALA A 26 -1.99 -2.04 -9.01
N ILE A 27 -2.58 -1.55 -7.92
CA ILE A 27 -3.97 -1.86 -7.53
C ILE A 27 -4.95 -1.40 -8.60
N THR A 28 -4.75 -0.19 -9.14
CA THR A 28 -5.63 0.40 -10.15
C THR A 28 -5.56 -0.37 -11.46
N GLU A 29 -4.34 -0.69 -11.92
CA GLU A 29 -4.12 -1.50 -13.11
C GLU A 29 -4.72 -2.89 -12.97
N HIS A 30 -4.47 -3.57 -11.85
CA HIS A 30 -5.03 -4.89 -11.59
C HIS A 30 -6.56 -4.86 -11.58
N ALA A 31 -7.16 -3.93 -10.84
CA ALA A 31 -8.61 -3.81 -10.76
C ALA A 31 -9.25 -3.54 -12.14
N ALA A 32 -8.65 -2.66 -12.93
CA ALA A 32 -9.11 -2.38 -14.29
C ALA A 32 -9.01 -3.62 -15.19
N SER A 33 -7.87 -4.32 -15.17
CA SER A 33 -7.64 -5.52 -15.99
C SER A 33 -8.58 -6.68 -15.62
N ALA A 34 -8.92 -6.82 -14.34
CA ALA A 34 -9.75 -7.90 -13.82
C ALA A 34 -11.25 -7.54 -13.78
N GLY A 35 -11.64 -6.32 -14.15
CA GLY A 35 -13.03 -5.84 -14.03
C GLY A 35 -13.51 -5.77 -12.57
N LEU A 36 -12.59 -5.60 -11.62
CA LEU A 36 -12.88 -5.56 -10.18
C LEU A 36 -13.02 -4.13 -9.67
N SER A 37 -13.67 -3.99 -8.52
CA SER A 37 -13.65 -2.74 -7.77
C SER A 37 -12.24 -2.47 -7.23
N ARG A 38 -11.63 -1.35 -7.64
CA ARG A 38 -10.35 -0.86 -7.08
C ARG A 38 -10.34 -0.84 -5.56
N PHE A 39 -11.47 -0.45 -4.95
CA PHE A 39 -11.61 -0.37 -3.49
C PHE A 39 -11.53 -1.75 -2.82
N GLU A 40 -12.18 -2.78 -3.38
CA GLU A 40 -12.13 -4.13 -2.82
C GLU A 40 -10.73 -4.74 -2.97
N VAL A 41 -10.07 -4.51 -4.11
CA VAL A 41 -8.67 -4.92 -4.31
C VAL A 41 -7.76 -4.24 -3.28
N GLU A 42 -7.87 -2.92 -3.09
CA GLU A 42 -7.07 -2.18 -2.11
C GLU A 42 -7.30 -2.69 -0.67
N ARG A 43 -8.56 -2.96 -0.33
CA ARG A 43 -8.94 -3.51 0.98
C ARG A 43 -8.33 -4.90 1.20
N ALA A 44 -8.41 -5.78 0.20
CA ALA A 44 -7.86 -7.12 0.25
C ALA A 44 -6.33 -7.10 0.41
N VAL A 45 -5.63 -6.27 -0.37
CA VAL A 45 -4.17 -6.09 -0.26
C VAL A 45 -3.78 -5.60 1.13
N LYS A 46 -4.46 -4.58 1.66
CA LYS A 46 -4.21 -4.06 3.00
C LYS A 46 -4.46 -5.11 4.08
N LYS A 47 -5.53 -5.91 3.94
CA LYS A 47 -5.81 -7.01 4.87
C LYS A 47 -4.68 -8.04 4.83
N ALA A 48 -4.27 -8.47 3.64
CA ALA A 48 -3.25 -9.50 3.48
C ALA A 48 -1.89 -9.10 4.06
N VAL A 49 -1.48 -7.84 3.88
CA VAL A 49 -0.20 -7.34 4.40
C VAL A 49 -0.24 -7.12 5.92
N ARG A 50 -1.38 -6.70 6.49
CA ARG A 50 -1.50 -6.44 7.93
C ARG A 50 -1.83 -7.69 8.76
N HIS A 51 -2.46 -8.67 8.13
CA HIS A 51 -2.93 -9.91 8.74
C HIS A 51 -2.53 -11.09 7.85
N PRO A 52 -1.23 -11.42 7.78
CA PRO A 52 -0.75 -12.48 6.91
C PRO A 52 -1.30 -13.85 7.32
N GLU A 53 -1.56 -14.07 8.61
CA GLU A 53 -2.19 -15.29 9.13
C GLU A 53 -3.66 -15.48 8.68
N ASP A 54 -4.38 -14.39 8.40
CA ASP A 54 -5.75 -14.45 7.85
C ASP A 54 -5.78 -14.69 6.34
N SER A 55 -4.62 -14.64 5.67
CA SER A 55 -4.51 -14.88 4.24
C SER A 55 -4.22 -16.34 3.89
N SER A 56 -3.77 -17.14 4.86
CA SER A 56 -3.47 -18.58 4.68
C SER A 56 -4.59 -19.53 5.11
N ALA A 57 -5.83 -19.05 5.24
CA ALA A 57 -6.99 -19.88 5.53
C ALA A 57 -7.78 -20.17 4.24
N THR A 58 -7.20 -20.96 3.33
CA THR A 58 -7.88 -21.76 2.27
C THR A 58 -6.87 -22.78 1.77
#